data_AF-A0A494ZWN5-F1
#
_entry.id   AF-A0A494ZWN5-F1
#
_cell.length_a   1.000
_cell.length_b   1.000
_cell.length_c   1.000
_cell.angle_alpha   90.00
_cell.angle_beta   90.00
_cell.angle_gamma   90.00
#
_symmetry.space_group_name_H-M   'P 1'
#
loop_
_entity.id
_entity.type
_entity.pdbx_description
1 polymer ?
#
loop_
_entity_poly.entity_id
_entity_poly.type
_entity_poly.pdbx_seq_one_letter_code
_entity_poly.pdbx_strand_id
1 'polypeptide(L)'
;MEDCKIQFINKKMRYKLLTLNNESYILDVDRSPWYALFPFACWIVPHTVYQVDDRQTLEQINTPKVKQTKTGYYSLLGAGISVFLANLLRPVMDYLNISSSATTNMLIVLFFICIVLFFRYYISGINRKNLYKIVNLEELKTRRLQIRPNSLKNFTGFILYYLFVLGFLVLSIVGFIELGNMVILLGVMMCTLFLSIGNSATMMEGTSKAKFK
;
A
#
# COMPACT_ATOMS: atom_id res chain seq x y z
N MET A 1 20.20 18.19 -3.89
CA MET A 1 19.41 16.96 -3.69
C MET A 1 20.28 15.84 -4.16
N GLU A 2 20.36 14.78 -3.38
CA GLU A 2 21.27 13.67 -3.62
C GLU A 2 20.48 12.44 -4.06
N ASP A 3 21.16 11.55 -4.78
CA ASP A 3 20.57 10.31 -5.26
C ASP A 3 20.41 9.32 -4.11
N CYS A 4 19.17 8.89 -3.91
CA CYS A 4 18.76 7.98 -2.86
C CYS A 4 18.28 6.68 -3.49
N LYS A 5 18.88 5.57 -3.10
CA LYS A 5 18.41 4.23 -3.49
C LYS A 5 17.37 3.76 -2.49
N ILE A 6 16.22 3.30 -2.96
CA ILE A 6 15.10 2.81 -2.16
C ILE A 6 14.95 1.30 -2.41
N GLN A 7 14.90 0.51 -1.35
CA GLN A 7 14.71 -0.95 -1.39
C GLN A 7 13.67 -1.39 -0.36
N PHE A 8 12.91 -2.46 -0.63
CA PHE A 8 12.00 -3.04 0.36
C PHE A 8 12.76 -3.86 1.38
N ILE A 9 12.37 -3.72 2.65
CA ILE A 9 12.88 -4.58 3.71
C ILE A 9 12.04 -5.86 3.74
N ASN A 10 12.67 -7.01 3.49
CA ASN A 10 12.01 -8.33 3.53
C ASN A 10 10.73 -8.44 2.67
N LYS A 11 10.69 -7.76 1.51
CA LYS A 11 9.50 -7.65 0.62
C LYS A 11 8.25 -7.07 1.32
N LYS A 12 8.41 -6.37 2.44
CA LYS A 12 7.33 -5.72 3.17
C LYS A 12 7.20 -4.28 2.73
N MET A 13 5.98 -3.87 2.41
CA MET A 13 5.68 -2.55 1.85
C MET A 13 5.87 -1.39 2.84
N ARG A 14 5.71 -1.65 4.15
CA ARG A 14 5.77 -0.63 5.22
C ARG A 14 7.15 -0.02 5.40
N TYR A 15 8.19 -0.85 5.42
CA TYR A 15 9.55 -0.43 5.77
C TYR A 15 10.46 -0.46 4.55
N LYS A 16 11.24 0.62 4.39
CA LYS A 16 12.13 0.80 3.25
C LYS A 16 13.54 1.08 3.74
N LEU A 17 14.50 0.44 3.08
CA LEU A 17 15.91 0.76 3.25
C LEU A 17 16.25 1.85 2.24
N LEU A 18 16.79 2.95 2.73
CA LEU A 18 17.29 4.07 1.95
C LEU A 18 18.81 4.07 2.03
N THR A 19 19.49 4.15 0.90
CA THR A 19 20.95 4.35 0.86
C THR A 19 21.23 5.72 0.26
N LEU A 20 21.94 6.57 1.02
CA LEU A 20 22.31 7.92 0.63
C LEU A 20 23.75 8.17 1.11
N ASN A 21 24.65 8.61 0.23
CA ASN A 21 26.07 8.87 0.56
C ASN A 21 26.77 7.72 1.31
N ASN A 22 26.53 6.47 0.90
CA ASN A 22 27.00 5.25 1.56
C ASN A 22 26.49 5.00 3.00
N GLU A 23 25.62 5.86 3.52
CA GLU A 23 24.90 5.63 4.77
C GLU A 23 23.53 4.98 4.49
N SER A 24 23.12 4.08 5.39
CA SER A 24 21.87 3.34 5.29
C SER A 24 20.87 3.78 6.34
N TYR A 25 19.61 3.91 5.92
CA TYR A 25 18.54 4.42 6.74
C TYR A 25 17.27 3.59 6.59
N ILE A 26 16.57 3.35 7.69
CA ILE A 26 15.23 2.74 7.68
C ILE A 26 14.19 3.85 7.65
N LEU A 27 13.22 3.72 6.74
CA LEU A 27 12.04 4.57 6.67
C LEU A 27 10.78 3.75 6.98
N ASP A 28 9.94 4.28 7.87
CA ASP A 28 8.59 3.77 8.13
C ASP A 28 7.55 4.60 7.37
N VAL A 29 7.01 4.05 6.28
CA VAL A 29 6.05 4.73 5.40
C VAL A 29 4.63 4.73 6.00
N ASP A 30 4.35 3.83 6.93
CA ASP A 30 3.06 3.72 7.63
C ASP A 30 3.08 4.45 8.98
N ARG A 31 4.10 5.25 9.29
CA ARG A 31 4.24 5.89 10.60
C ARG A 31 3.00 6.69 11.01
N SER A 32 2.33 7.32 10.05
CA SER A 32 1.12 8.10 10.28
C SER A 32 -0.05 7.58 9.44
N PRO A 33 -1.25 7.39 10.02
CA PRO A 33 -2.46 7.06 9.27
C PRO A 33 -2.80 8.10 8.20
N TRP A 34 -2.41 9.36 8.40
CA TRP A 34 -2.62 10.44 7.43
C TRP A 34 -1.97 10.18 6.08
N TYR A 35 -0.87 9.42 6.04
CA TYR A 35 -0.24 9.05 4.78
C TYR A 35 -1.06 8.04 4.00
N ALA A 36 -1.86 7.18 4.65
CA ALA A 36 -2.78 6.31 3.94
C ALA A 36 -3.93 7.10 3.29
N LEU A 37 -4.40 8.16 3.96
CA LEU A 37 -5.45 9.03 3.42
C LEU A 37 -4.92 9.93 2.30
N PHE A 38 -3.75 10.55 2.52
CA PHE A 38 -3.11 11.47 1.60
C PHE A 38 -1.71 10.98 1.20
N PRO A 39 -1.61 9.96 0.32
CA PRO A 39 -0.34 9.33 -0.01
C PRO A 39 0.68 10.31 -0.61
N PHE A 40 0.23 11.33 -1.34
CA PHE A 40 1.10 12.37 -1.90
C PHE A 40 1.78 13.24 -0.83
N ALA A 41 1.26 13.29 0.40
CA ALA A 41 1.91 13.99 1.52
C ALA A 41 3.31 13.40 1.81
N CYS A 42 3.54 12.13 1.45
CA CYS A 42 4.86 11.49 1.50
C CYS A 42 5.96 12.23 0.72
N TRP A 43 5.62 13.02 -0.29
CA TRP A 43 6.61 13.79 -1.06
C TRP A 43 6.78 15.24 -0.59
N ILE A 44 5.81 15.73 0.16
CA ILE A 44 5.74 17.13 0.61
C ILE A 44 6.35 17.25 2.01
N VAL A 45 6.05 16.29 2.89
CA VAL A 45 6.42 16.32 4.31
C VAL A 45 7.76 15.60 4.54
N PRO A 46 8.69 16.18 5.32
CA PRO A 46 9.91 15.49 5.72
C PRO A 46 9.62 14.29 6.63
N HIS A 47 10.20 13.14 6.29
CA HIS A 47 10.10 11.91 7.06
C HIS A 47 11.18 11.84 8.12
N THR A 48 10.90 11.10 9.19
CA THR A 48 11.96 10.66 10.09
C THR A 48 12.52 9.35 9.57
N VAL A 49 13.84 9.29 9.45
CA VAL A 49 14.57 8.10 9.06
C VAL A 49 15.52 7.69 10.18
N TYR A 50 15.75 6.39 10.32
CA TYR A 50 16.57 5.80 11.38
C TYR A 50 17.88 5.32 10.79
N GLN A 51 19.00 5.90 11.20
CA GLN A 51 20.33 5.54 10.71
C GLN A 51 20.71 4.15 11.21
N VAL A 52 21.20 3.28 10.32
CA VAL A 52 21.68 1.94 10.64
C VAL A 52 23.16 1.85 10.28
N ASP A 53 24.01 1.85 11.30
CA ASP A 53 25.46 1.79 11.12
C ASP A 53 26.00 0.35 11.15
N ASP A 54 25.28 -0.57 11.80
CA ASP A 54 25.68 -1.96 11.94
C ASP A 54 25.46 -2.77 10.65
N ARG A 55 26.55 -3.32 10.12
CA ARG A 55 26.53 -4.15 8.90
C ARG A 55 25.78 -5.47 9.10
N GLN A 56 25.84 -6.07 10.28
CA GLN A 56 25.15 -7.34 10.55
C GLN A 56 23.62 -7.15 10.50
N THR A 57 23.13 -6.07 11.08
CA THR A 57 21.73 -5.64 11.01
C THR A 57 21.30 -5.42 9.56
N LEU A 58 22.12 -4.73 8.75
CA LEU A 58 21.83 -4.50 7.32
C LEU A 58 21.74 -5.82 6.52
N GLU A 59 22.61 -6.79 6.79
CA GLU A 59 22.55 -8.11 6.15
C GLU A 59 21.27 -8.87 6.52
N GLN A 60 20.89 -8.88 7.80
CA GLN A 60 19.67 -9.53 8.27
C GLN A 60 18.38 -8.89 7.70
N ILE A 61 18.42 -7.58 7.46
CA ILE A 61 17.32 -6.80 6.86
C ILE A 61 17.22 -7.03 5.34
N ASN A 62 18.37 -7.12 4.66
CA ASN A 62 18.45 -7.24 3.21
C ASN A 62 18.33 -8.68 2.69
N THR A 63 18.53 -9.70 3.53
CA THR A 63 18.47 -11.10 3.08
C THR A 63 17.04 -11.48 2.67
N PRO A 64 16.73 -11.64 1.37
CA PRO A 64 15.39 -11.99 0.95
C PRO A 64 15.12 -13.46 1.27
N LYS A 65 14.22 -13.74 2.22
CA LYS A 65 13.87 -15.13 2.60
C LYS A 65 13.15 -15.96 1.52
N VAL A 66 13.00 -15.49 0.28
CA VAL A 66 12.21 -16.21 -0.75
C VAL A 66 12.83 -16.08 -2.14
N LYS A 67 13.24 -17.23 -2.71
CA LYS A 67 13.64 -17.42 -4.12
C LYS A 67 12.63 -16.74 -5.06
N GLN A 68 13.12 -15.91 -5.97
CA GLN A 68 12.29 -15.29 -7.01
C GLN A 68 11.89 -16.36 -8.04
N THR A 69 10.61 -16.67 -8.14
CA THR A 69 10.04 -17.43 -9.27
C THR A 69 9.71 -16.48 -10.42
N LYS A 70 10.08 -16.88 -11.64
CA LYS A 70 9.93 -16.07 -12.86
C LYS A 70 8.46 -15.72 -13.11
N THR A 71 8.20 -14.42 -13.31
CA THR A 71 6.86 -13.80 -13.26
C THR A 71 6.14 -13.72 -14.63
N GLY A 72 6.76 -14.21 -15.70
CA GLY A 72 6.27 -14.00 -17.07
C GLY A 72 5.00 -14.78 -17.48
N TYR A 73 4.65 -15.85 -16.76
CA TYR A 73 3.51 -16.71 -17.12
C TYR A 73 2.17 -16.26 -16.49
N TYR A 74 2.20 -15.30 -15.55
CA TYR A 74 1.02 -14.89 -14.77
C TYR A 74 0.08 -13.92 -15.52
N SER A 75 0.55 -13.23 -16.57
CA SER A 75 -0.29 -12.31 -17.34
C SER A 75 -1.32 -13.03 -18.22
N LEU A 76 -0.93 -14.17 -18.82
CA LEU A 76 -1.82 -15.02 -19.62
C LEU A 76 -2.81 -15.80 -18.73
N LEU A 77 -2.33 -16.27 -17.56
CA LEU A 77 -3.19 -16.90 -16.55
C LEU A 77 -4.24 -15.94 -15.99
N GLY A 78 -3.89 -14.66 -15.77
CA GLY A 78 -4.82 -13.65 -15.28
C GLY A 78 -6.01 -13.42 -16.22
N ALA A 79 -5.78 -13.39 -17.54
CA ALA A 79 -6.85 -13.27 -18.53
C ALA A 79 -7.77 -14.50 -18.54
N GLY A 80 -7.22 -15.72 -18.54
CA GLY A 80 -8.00 -16.96 -18.46
C GLY A 80 -8.82 -17.10 -17.17
N ILE A 81 -8.23 -16.72 -16.03
CA ILE A 81 -8.90 -16.72 -14.72
C ILE A 81 -10.08 -15.74 -14.72
N SER A 82 -9.94 -14.56 -15.33
CA SER A 82 -11.03 -13.57 -15.38
C SER A 82 -12.25 -14.05 -16.17
N VAL A 83 -12.04 -14.69 -17.33
CA VAL A 83 -13.13 -15.27 -18.15
C VAL A 83 -13.77 -16.45 -17.43
N PHE A 84 -12.98 -17.30 -16.77
CA PHE A 84 -13.48 -18.42 -15.98
C PHE A 84 -14.33 -17.94 -14.79
N LEU A 85 -13.84 -16.96 -14.02
CA LEU A 85 -14.60 -16.34 -12.92
C LEU A 85 -15.87 -15.66 -13.42
N ALA A 86 -15.84 -14.95 -14.55
CA ALA A 86 -17.02 -14.30 -15.11
C ALA A 86 -18.12 -15.33 -15.48
N ASN A 87 -17.73 -16.45 -16.07
CA ASN A 87 -18.67 -17.52 -16.40
C ASN A 87 -19.19 -18.28 -15.17
N LEU A 88 -18.35 -18.44 -14.14
CA LEU A 88 -18.75 -19.09 -12.89
C LEU A 88 -19.67 -18.20 -12.03
N LEU A 89 -19.45 -16.88 -12.04
CA LEU A 89 -20.23 -15.92 -11.26
C LEU A 89 -21.58 -15.61 -11.89
N ARG A 90 -21.72 -15.70 -13.22
CA ARG A 90 -22.99 -15.45 -13.94
C ARG A 90 -24.22 -16.14 -13.32
N PRO A 91 -24.22 -17.46 -13.08
CA PRO A 91 -25.39 -18.14 -12.49
C PRO A 91 -25.62 -17.81 -11.01
N VAL A 92 -24.63 -17.26 -10.31
CA VAL A 92 -24.74 -16.90 -8.89
C VAL A 92 -25.12 -15.42 -8.73
N MET A 93 -24.92 -14.58 -9.75
CA MET A 93 -25.16 -13.13 -9.70
C MET A 93 -26.58 -12.76 -9.24
N ASP A 94 -27.59 -13.52 -9.64
CA ASP A 94 -28.98 -13.24 -9.24
C ASP A 94 -29.19 -13.45 -7.73
N TYR A 95 -28.44 -14.39 -7.12
CA TYR A 95 -28.41 -14.61 -5.67
C TYR A 95 -27.54 -13.59 -4.91
N LEU A 96 -26.71 -12.82 -5.63
CA LEU A 96 -25.85 -11.79 -5.05
C LEU A 96 -26.56 -10.43 -4.90
N ASN A 97 -27.78 -10.29 -5.40
CA ASN A 97 -28.61 -9.12 -5.15
C ASN A 97 -29.42 -9.35 -3.87
N ILE A 98 -29.18 -8.53 -2.85
CA ILE A 98 -29.91 -8.61 -1.59
C ILE A 98 -30.99 -7.54 -1.58
N SER A 99 -32.25 -7.95 -1.38
CA SER A 99 -33.37 -7.04 -1.15
C SER A 99 -33.29 -6.48 0.27
N SER A 100 -32.48 -5.45 0.45
CA SER A 100 -32.26 -4.74 1.71
C SER A 100 -32.62 -3.26 1.57
N SER A 101 -32.90 -2.60 2.69
CA SER A 101 -33.10 -1.14 2.69
C SER A 101 -31.76 -0.41 2.43
N ALA A 102 -31.83 0.79 1.85
CA ALA A 102 -30.64 1.63 1.64
C ALA A 102 -29.86 1.88 2.94
N THR A 103 -30.57 2.07 4.07
CA THR A 103 -29.96 2.24 5.40
C THR A 103 -29.19 0.98 5.82
N THR A 104 -29.76 -0.20 5.59
CA THR A 104 -29.06 -1.47 5.86
C THR A 104 -27.83 -1.61 5.00
N ASN A 105 -27.92 -1.30 3.70
CA ASN A 105 -26.79 -1.36 2.77
C ASN A 105 -25.66 -0.39 3.18
N MET A 106 -26.00 0.81 3.63
CA MET A 106 -25.03 1.77 4.15
C MET A 106 -24.29 1.23 5.38
N LEU A 107 -25.00 0.60 6.32
CA LEU A 107 -24.38 -0.04 7.50
C LEU A 107 -23.45 -1.19 7.10
N ILE A 108 -23.85 -2.00 6.12
CA ILE A 108 -23.03 -3.09 5.57
C ILE A 108 -21.74 -2.52 4.97
N VAL A 109 -21.82 -1.47 4.13
CA VAL A 109 -20.64 -0.81 3.55
C VAL A 109 -19.68 -0.33 4.63
N LEU A 110 -20.21 0.38 5.63
CA LEU A 110 -19.41 0.91 6.73
C LEU A 110 -18.70 -0.22 7.49
N PHE A 111 -19.44 -1.29 7.79
CA PHE A 111 -18.90 -2.48 8.45
C PHE A 111 -17.74 -3.11 7.66
N PHE A 112 -17.90 -3.31 6.35
CA PHE A 112 -16.84 -3.91 5.51
C PHE A 112 -15.64 -2.98 5.30
N ILE A 113 -15.84 -1.66 5.19
CA ILE A 113 -14.74 -0.68 5.17
C ILE A 113 -13.94 -0.79 6.48
N CYS A 114 -14.62 -0.82 7.63
CA CYS A 114 -13.98 -0.99 8.94
C CYS A 114 -13.18 -2.31 9.01
N ILE A 115 -13.72 -3.41 8.49
CA ILE A 115 -13.02 -4.70 8.42
C ILE A 115 -11.72 -4.57 7.61
N VAL A 116 -11.78 -3.99 6.41
CA VAL A 116 -10.59 -3.84 5.54
C VAL A 116 -9.53 -3.00 6.23
N LEU A 117 -9.91 -1.88 6.85
CA LEU A 117 -8.99 -1.01 7.59
C LEU A 117 -8.41 -1.70 8.83
N PHE A 118 -9.22 -2.49 9.55
CA PHE A 118 -8.77 -3.28 10.68
C PHE A 118 -7.70 -4.30 10.26
N PHE A 119 -7.96 -5.08 9.20
CA PHE A 119 -6.98 -6.03 8.66
C PHE A 119 -5.69 -5.34 8.22
N ARG A 120 -5.82 -4.20 7.53
CA ARG A 120 -4.67 -3.38 7.11
C ARG A 120 -3.82 -2.92 8.31
N TYR A 121 -4.46 -2.44 9.37
CA TYR A 121 -3.78 -2.01 10.60
C TYR A 121 -3.14 -3.19 11.33
N TYR A 122 -3.85 -4.31 11.44
CA TYR A 122 -3.35 -5.55 12.03
C TYR A 122 -2.08 -6.05 11.34
N ILE A 123 -2.09 -6.13 10.00
CA ILE A 123 -0.92 -6.50 9.19
C ILE A 123 0.22 -5.49 9.39
N SER A 124 -0.09 -4.19 9.46
CA SER A 124 0.91 -3.16 9.74
C SER A 124 1.56 -3.38 11.12
N GLY A 125 0.78 -3.75 12.14
CA GLY A 125 1.27 -4.09 13.47
C GLY A 125 2.19 -5.33 13.47
N ILE A 126 1.82 -6.38 12.74
CA ILE A 126 2.69 -7.56 12.54
C ILE A 126 4.01 -7.16 11.88
N ASN A 127 3.97 -6.28 10.88
CA ASN A 127 5.18 -5.81 10.20
C ASN A 127 6.10 -5.06 11.16
N ARG A 128 5.55 -4.20 12.02
CA ARG A 128 6.32 -3.50 13.07
C ARG A 128 6.97 -4.48 14.04
N LYS A 129 6.19 -5.40 14.61
CA LYS A 129 6.70 -6.41 15.55
C LYS A 129 7.84 -7.24 14.94
N ASN A 130 7.74 -7.59 13.66
CA ASN A 130 8.78 -8.37 12.98
C ASN A 130 10.06 -7.58 12.73
N LEU A 131 10.00 -6.26 12.49
CA LEU A 131 11.19 -5.44 12.35
C LEU A 131 11.89 -5.23 13.71
N TYR A 132 11.12 -4.99 14.77
CA TYR A 132 11.65 -4.81 16.13
C TYR A 132 12.37 -6.05 16.69
N LYS A 133 12.12 -7.24 16.13
CA LYS A 133 12.90 -8.45 16.46
C LYS A 133 14.32 -8.44 15.89
N ILE A 134 14.57 -7.63 14.86
CA ILE A 134 15.85 -7.51 14.17
C ILE A 134 16.57 -6.25 14.64
N VAL A 135 15.85 -5.13 14.75
CA VAL A 135 16.43 -3.83 15.10
C VAL A 135 15.45 -3.00 15.92
N ASN A 136 15.89 -2.47 17.07
CA ASN A 136 15.10 -1.53 17.85
C ASN A 136 15.24 -0.12 17.28
N LEU A 137 14.21 0.36 16.58
CA LEU A 137 14.22 1.68 15.94
C LEU A 137 14.35 2.84 16.94
N GLU A 138 13.99 2.64 18.21
CA GLU A 138 14.00 3.69 19.23
C GLU A 138 15.41 4.01 19.74
N GLU A 139 16.35 3.08 19.59
CA GLU A 139 17.75 3.24 19.96
C GLU A 139 18.59 3.85 18.84
N LEU A 140 18.05 3.89 17.61
CA LEU A 140 18.77 4.39 16.45
C LEU A 140 18.75 5.91 16.36
N LYS A 141 19.85 6.49 15.85
CA LYS A 141 19.94 7.92 15.55
C LYS A 141 18.91 8.29 14.48
N THR A 142 18.08 9.28 14.78
CA THR A 142 17.06 9.77 13.86
C THR A 142 17.54 10.99 13.07
N ARG A 143 17.12 11.08 11.80
CA ARG A 143 17.31 12.28 10.96
C ARG A 143 16.02 12.62 10.23
N ARG A 144 15.90 13.88 9.78
CA ARG A 144 14.79 14.32 8.92
C ARG A 144 15.22 14.29 7.46
N LEU A 145 14.49 13.55 6.65
CA LEU A 145 14.77 13.38 5.23
C LEU A 145 13.50 13.67 4.41
N GLN A 146 13.61 14.58 3.44
CA GLN A 146 12.56 14.80 2.47
C GLN A 146 12.88 14.06 1.17
N ILE A 147 11.95 13.20 0.72
CA ILE A 147 12.05 12.42 -0.52
C ILE A 147 11.11 13.06 -1.54
N ARG A 148 11.57 13.23 -2.79
CA ARG A 148 10.76 13.80 -3.89
C ARG A 148 10.36 12.72 -4.89
N PRO A 149 9.29 12.92 -5.66
CA PRO A 149 8.98 12.05 -6.77
C PRO A 149 10.12 12.12 -7.81
N ASN A 150 10.35 11.01 -8.51
CA ASN A 150 11.39 10.91 -9.52
C ASN A 150 11.18 11.88 -10.69
N SER A 151 9.93 12.16 -11.02
CA SER A 151 9.53 13.11 -12.05
C SER A 151 8.15 13.71 -11.75
N LEU A 152 7.88 14.88 -12.32
CA LEU A 152 6.54 15.47 -12.27
C LEU A 152 5.49 14.58 -12.96
N LYS A 153 5.88 13.83 -14.01
CA LYS A 153 5.00 12.86 -14.70
C LYS A 153 4.57 11.73 -13.76
N ASN A 154 5.48 11.22 -12.94
CA ASN A 154 5.15 10.16 -11.98
C ASN A 154 4.25 10.71 -10.86
N PHE A 155 4.49 11.94 -10.42
CA PHE A 155 3.65 12.62 -9.45
C PHE A 155 2.22 12.81 -9.95
N THR A 156 2.05 13.38 -11.15
CA THR A 156 0.72 13.61 -11.74
C THR A 156 0.02 12.30 -12.09
N GLY A 157 0.73 11.31 -12.64
CA GLY A 157 0.18 9.99 -12.92
C GLY A 157 -0.34 9.28 -11.67
N PHE A 158 0.39 9.37 -10.56
CA PHE A 158 -0.05 8.81 -9.29
C PHE A 158 -1.29 9.51 -8.73
N ILE A 159 -1.36 10.84 -8.82
CA ILE A 159 -2.55 11.62 -8.41
C ILE A 159 -3.77 11.21 -9.25
N LEU A 160 -3.62 11.12 -10.57
CA LEU A 160 -4.72 10.72 -11.45
C LEU A 160 -5.21 9.31 -11.13
N TYR A 161 -4.28 8.37 -10.91
CA TYR A 161 -4.62 7.02 -10.48
C TYR A 161 -5.37 7.02 -9.13
N TYR A 162 -4.88 7.77 -8.15
CA TYR A 162 -5.52 7.87 -6.84
C TYR A 162 -6.94 8.44 -6.95
N LEU A 163 -7.13 9.53 -7.70
CA LEU A 163 -8.43 10.14 -7.93
C LEU A 163 -9.38 9.21 -8.69
N PHE A 164 -8.87 8.45 -9.66
CA PHE A 164 -9.65 7.45 -10.39
C PHE A 164 -10.16 6.35 -9.44
N VAL A 165 -9.30 5.77 -8.60
CA VAL A 165 -9.70 4.74 -7.63
C VAL A 165 -10.67 5.31 -6.59
N LEU A 166 -10.45 6.55 -6.13
CA LEU A 166 -11.36 7.22 -5.20
C LEU A 166 -12.73 7.47 -5.82
N GLY A 167 -12.79 7.96 -7.06
CA GLY A 167 -14.05 8.14 -7.79
C GLY A 167 -14.79 6.81 -7.98
N PHE A 168 -14.07 5.76 -8.36
CA PHE A 168 -14.64 4.42 -8.51
C PHE A 168 -15.14 3.85 -7.18
N LEU A 169 -14.46 4.12 -6.07
CA LEU A 169 -14.93 3.75 -4.72
C LEU A 169 -16.27 4.44 -4.41
N VAL A 170 -16.37 5.75 -4.63
CA VAL A 170 -17.62 6.51 -4.37
C VAL A 170 -18.76 5.97 -5.23
N LEU A 171 -18.53 5.76 -6.54
CA LEU A 171 -19.52 5.18 -7.44
C LEU A 171 -19.93 3.77 -7.00
N SER A 172 -18.98 2.95 -6.53
CA SER A 172 -19.28 1.60 -6.03
C SER A 172 -20.08 1.64 -4.72
N ILE A 173 -19.79 2.57 -3.82
CA ILE A 173 -20.57 2.74 -2.58
C ILE A 173 -22.01 3.10 -2.92
N VAL A 174 -22.22 4.10 -3.78
CA VAL A 174 -23.56 4.50 -4.23
C VAL A 174 -24.26 3.34 -4.94
N GLY A 175 -23.55 2.68 -5.87
CA GLY A 175 -24.08 1.54 -6.61
C GLY A 175 -24.51 0.38 -5.71
N PHE A 176 -23.78 0.09 -4.64
CA PHE A 176 -24.19 -0.93 -3.68
C PHE A 176 -25.39 -0.49 -2.84
N ILE A 177 -25.45 0.76 -2.41
CA ILE A 177 -26.57 1.28 -1.62
C ILE A 177 -27.87 1.17 -2.41
N GLU A 178 -27.85 1.55 -3.69
CA GLU A 178 -29.02 1.53 -4.58
C GLU A 178 -29.40 0.12 -5.08
N LEU A 179 -28.40 -0.68 -5.48
CA LEU A 179 -28.65 -1.96 -6.17
C LEU A 179 -28.59 -3.18 -5.24
N GLY A 180 -28.00 -3.06 -4.05
CA GLY A 180 -27.84 -4.18 -3.11
C GLY A 180 -26.97 -5.34 -3.61
N ASN A 181 -26.15 -5.11 -4.65
CA ASN A 181 -25.40 -6.16 -5.33
C ASN A 181 -24.03 -6.43 -4.66
N MET A 182 -23.85 -7.63 -4.13
CA MET A 182 -22.64 -8.02 -3.38
C MET A 182 -21.34 -7.98 -4.21
N VAL A 183 -21.40 -8.06 -5.54
CA VAL A 183 -20.22 -7.87 -6.41
C VAL A 183 -19.74 -6.42 -6.33
N ILE A 184 -20.66 -5.46 -6.24
CA ILE A 184 -20.30 -4.05 -6.07
C ILE A 184 -19.65 -3.83 -4.70
N LEU A 185 -20.14 -4.51 -3.65
CA LEU A 185 -19.50 -4.48 -2.33
C LEU A 185 -18.06 -5.01 -2.36
N LEU A 186 -17.79 -6.08 -3.12
CA LEU A 186 -16.41 -6.54 -3.35
C LEU A 186 -15.56 -5.45 -4.02
N GLY A 187 -16.13 -4.71 -4.97
CA GLY A 187 -15.51 -3.53 -5.58
C GLY A 187 -15.16 -2.45 -4.55
N VAL A 188 -16.07 -2.15 -3.61
CA VAL A 188 -15.83 -1.23 -2.49
C VAL A 188 -14.65 -1.72 -1.63
N MET A 189 -14.63 -3.01 -1.27
CA MET A 189 -13.54 -3.60 -0.48
C MET A 189 -12.19 -3.50 -1.19
N MET A 190 -12.14 -3.83 -2.49
CA MET A 190 -10.92 -3.76 -3.28
C MET A 190 -10.39 -2.34 -3.40
N CYS A 191 -11.25 -1.37 -3.69
CA CYS A 191 -10.82 0.03 -3.83
C CYS A 191 -10.36 0.61 -2.49
N THR A 192 -11.05 0.29 -1.39
CA THR A 192 -10.63 0.65 -0.03
C THR A 192 -9.25 0.09 0.28
N LEU A 193 -8.99 -1.18 -0.07
CA LEU A 193 -7.68 -1.80 0.10
C LEU A 193 -6.60 -1.06 -0.69
N PHE A 194 -6.82 -0.81 -1.99
CA PHE A 194 -5.85 -0.11 -2.85
C PHE A 194 -5.49 1.29 -2.32
N LEU A 195 -6.50 2.06 -1.89
CA LEU A 195 -6.27 3.37 -1.29
C LEU A 195 -5.45 3.25 0.02
N SER A 196 -5.79 2.28 0.89
CA SER A 196 -5.12 2.08 2.18
C SER A 196 -3.64 1.65 2.08
N ILE A 197 -3.19 1.15 0.93
CA ILE A 197 -1.79 0.79 0.66
C ILE A 197 -1.10 1.78 -0.29
N GLY A 198 -1.81 2.79 -0.78
CA GLY A 198 -1.29 3.74 -1.78
C GLY A 198 -0.05 4.49 -1.29
N ASN A 199 0.06 4.77 0.01
CA ASN A 199 1.23 5.39 0.62
C ASN A 199 2.50 4.58 0.38
N SER A 200 2.39 3.25 0.44
CA SER A 200 3.52 2.35 0.17
C SER A 200 3.95 2.37 -1.29
N ALA A 201 3.02 2.64 -2.22
CA ALA A 201 3.33 2.76 -3.64
C ALA A 201 4.03 4.08 -4.02
N THR A 202 3.94 5.14 -3.19
CA THR A 202 4.61 6.42 -3.49
C THR A 202 6.14 6.37 -3.46
N MET A 203 6.73 5.34 -2.83
CA MET A 203 8.18 5.16 -2.79
C MET A 203 8.56 3.74 -3.21
N MET A 204 8.26 3.36 -4.45
CA MET A 204 8.66 2.06 -4.99
C MET A 204 10.19 1.91 -5.01
N GLU A 205 10.66 0.66 -5.11
CA GLU A 205 12.09 0.38 -5.27
C GLU A 205 12.65 1.08 -6.50
N GLY A 206 13.86 1.61 -6.37
CA GLY A 206 14.53 2.34 -7.43
C GLY A 206 15.38 3.48 -6.90
N THR A 207 15.78 4.37 -7.80
CA THR A 207 16.50 5.59 -7.48
C THR A 207 15.52 6.76 -7.37
N SER A 208 15.74 7.62 -6.39
CA SER A 208 14.95 8.83 -6.14
C SER A 208 15.83 9.96 -5.65
N LYS A 209 15.28 11.16 -5.50
CA LYS A 209 16.02 12.33 -4.99
C LYS A 209 15.60 12.62 -3.56
N ALA A 210 16.58 12.75 -2.68
CA ALA A 210 16.34 13.11 -1.28
C ALA A 210 17.20 14.30 -0.82
N LYS A 211 16.79 14.92 0.28
CA LYS A 211 17.53 16.01 0.94
C LYS A 211 17.29 15.96 2.44
N PHE A 212 18.36 16.03 3.23
CA PHE A 212 18.25 16.23 4.68
C PHE A 212 17.67 17.60 5.01
N LYS A 213 16.80 17.64 6.01
CA LYS A 213 16.17 18.86 6.52
C LYS A 213 16.72 19.21 7.89
#